data_AF-A0ABD1FTV0-F1
#
_entry.id   AF-A0ABD1FTV0-F1
#
_cell.length_a   1.000
_cell.length_b   1.000
_cell.length_c   1.000
_cell.angle_alpha   90.00
_cell.angle_beta   90.00
_cell.angle_gamma   90.00
#
_symmetry.space_group_name_H-M   'P 1'
#
loop_
_entity.id
_entity.type
_entity.pdbx_description
1 polymer ?
#
loop_
_entity_poly.entity_id
_entity_poly.type
_entity_poly.pdbx_seq_one_letter_code
_entity_poly.pdbx_strand_id
1 'polypeptide(L)'
;MPFIFMFPPSLLRNSPLYVLQKNYTILKEEDIQERQFEDITKISTVLSIPREAACILLWRYNWSVNNVHEEWFADEENVRRAVGILETPAVKALNFREVSCGICFEH
;
A
#
# COMPACT_ATOMS: atom_id res chain seq x y z
N MET A 1 7.30 4.58 14.93
CA MET A 1 6.44 5.70 14.46
C MET A 1 5.02 5.17 14.41
N PRO A 2 4.12 5.48 15.36
CA PRO A 2 2.76 4.95 15.32
C PRO A 2 1.95 5.70 14.27
N PHE A 3 1.36 4.95 13.34
CA PHE A 3 0.46 5.45 12.31
C PHE A 3 -0.87 5.85 12.95
N ILE A 4 -1.05 7.14 13.21
CA ILE A 4 -2.35 7.70 13.59
C ILE A 4 -3.05 8.11 12.30
N PHE A 5 -3.90 7.24 11.77
CA PHE A 5 -4.87 7.61 10.74
C PHE A 5 -5.93 8.51 11.38
N MET A 6 -5.91 9.79 11.01
CA MET A 6 -6.80 10.82 11.52
C MET A 6 -7.88 11.10 10.45
N PHE A 7 -9.03 10.43 10.54
CA PHE A 7 -10.23 10.87 9.82
C PHE A 7 -11.06 11.81 10.71
N PRO A 8 -11.67 12.87 10.16
CA PRO A 8 -12.37 13.88 10.94
C PRO A 8 -13.77 13.39 11.35
N PRO A 9 -14.19 13.54 12.62
CA PRO A 9 -15.57 13.29 13.01
C PRO A 9 -16.43 14.46 12.53
N SER A 10 -17.21 14.22 11.48
CA SER A 10 -18.26 15.15 11.07
C SER A 10 -19.38 15.16 12.11
N LEU A 11 -19.64 16.36 12.62
CA LEU A 11 -20.89 16.84 13.23
C LEU A 11 -21.31 16.21 14.56
N LEU A 12 -21.02 16.89 15.68
CA LEU A 12 -22.03 17.18 16.70
C LEU A 12 -21.69 18.50 17.44
N ARG A 13 -22.62 19.45 17.34
CA ARG A 13 -22.56 20.81 17.88
C ARG A 13 -23.41 20.87 19.16
N ASN A 14 -22.75 21.24 20.26
CA ASN A 14 -23.24 21.91 21.49
C ASN A 14 -24.04 21.13 22.57
N SER A 15 -23.36 20.81 23.68
CA SER A 15 -23.91 20.83 25.05
C SER A 15 -22.79 20.92 26.12
N PRO A 16 -23.00 21.57 27.29
CA PRO A 16 -21.92 22.07 28.13
C PRO A 16 -21.65 21.15 29.34
N LEU A 17 -20.92 20.05 29.13
CA LEU A 17 -20.10 19.41 30.17
C LEU A 17 -18.92 18.74 29.45
N TYR A 18 -17.72 19.27 29.67
CA TYR A 18 -16.47 18.83 29.02
C TYR A 18 -16.04 17.46 29.57
N VAL A 19 -16.78 16.40 29.29
CA VAL A 19 -16.14 15.08 29.27
C VAL A 19 -15.19 15.18 28.09
N LEU A 20 -13.87 15.14 28.34
CA LEU A 20 -12.84 14.99 27.32
C LEU A 20 -13.12 13.65 26.63
N GLN A 21 -14.06 13.68 25.68
CA GLN A 21 -14.44 12.52 24.90
C GLN A 21 -13.22 12.22 24.07
N LYS A 22 -12.54 11.16 24.49
CA LYS A 22 -11.33 10.68 23.85
C LYS A 22 -11.71 10.24 22.44
N ASN A 23 -11.46 11.12 21.46
CA ASN A 23 -11.67 10.87 20.04
C ASN A 23 -10.51 10.05 19.48
N TYR A 24 -10.26 8.89 20.06
CA TYR A 24 -9.32 7.93 19.53
C TYR A 24 -9.96 6.54 19.51
N THR A 25 -9.66 5.80 18.46
CA THR A 25 -10.06 4.40 18.33
C THR A 25 -8.81 3.56 18.49
N ILE A 26 -8.86 2.57 19.39
CA ILE A 26 -7.82 1.55 19.48
C ILE A 26 -8.17 0.51 18.42
N LEU A 27 -7.24 0.30 17.50
CA LEU A 27 -7.36 -0.72 16.46
C LEU A 27 -6.46 -1.89 16.84
N LYS A 28 -6.91 -3.09 16.51
CA LYS A 28 -6.05 -4.26 16.53
C LYS A 28 -5.19 -4.29 15.28
N GLU A 29 -4.18 -5.16 15.30
CA GLU A 29 -3.31 -5.34 14.15
C GLU A 29 -4.11 -5.83 12.93
N GLU A 30 -5.10 -6.70 13.12
CA GLU A 30 -5.93 -7.24 12.04
C GLU A 30 -6.76 -6.15 11.36
N ASP A 31 -7.29 -5.20 12.15
CA ASP A 31 -8.06 -4.07 11.62
C ASP A 31 -7.18 -3.14 10.75
N ILE A 32 -5.89 -3.01 11.10
CA ILE A 32 -4.92 -2.23 10.33
C ILE A 32 -4.56 -2.96 9.05
N GLN A 33 -4.31 -4.27 9.14
CA GLN A 33 -3.98 -5.12 7.98
C GLN A 33 -5.12 -5.14 6.96
N GLU A 34 -6.37 -5.23 7.42
CA GLU A 34 -7.55 -5.18 6.54
C GLU A 34 -7.61 -3.87 5.76
N ARG A 35 -7.46 -2.73 6.43
CA ARG A 35 -7.45 -1.40 5.77
C ARG A 35 -6.31 -1.27 4.76
N GLN A 36 -5.11 -1.71 5.12
CA GLN A 36 -3.97 -1.71 4.20
C GLN A 36 -4.28 -2.58 2.98
N PHE A 37 -4.84 -3.77 3.21
CA PHE A 37 -5.21 -4.69 2.14
C PHE A 37 -6.27 -4.12 1.21
N GLU A 38 -7.28 -3.42 1.73
CA GLU A 38 -8.29 -2.73 0.93
C GLU A 38 -7.66 -1.66 0.02
N ASP A 39 -6.81 -0.80 0.57
CA ASP A 39 -6.12 0.25 -0.20
C ASP A 39 -5.20 -0.35 -1.27
N ILE A 40 -4.42 -1.38 -0.92
CA ILE A 40 -3.56 -2.10 -1.87
C ILE A 40 -4.40 -2.73 -2.99
N THR A 41 -5.51 -3.39 -2.64
CA THR A 41 -6.40 -4.03 -3.61
C THR A 41 -7.04 -2.99 -4.52
N LYS A 42 -7.45 -1.84 -3.98
CA LYS A 42 -8.01 -0.74 -4.76
C LYS A 42 -7.00 -0.19 -5.76
N ILE A 43 -5.78 0.13 -5.33
CA ILE A 43 -4.72 0.62 -6.23
C ILE A 43 -4.37 -0.44 -7.29
N SER A 44 -4.18 -1.69 -6.88
CA SER A 44 -3.83 -2.80 -7.78
C SER A 44 -4.89 -3.02 -8.86
N THR A 45 -6.17 -2.95 -8.49
CA THR A 45 -7.28 -3.13 -9.44
C THR A 45 -7.45 -1.94 -10.38
N VAL A 46 -7.39 -0.71 -9.87
CA VAL A 46 -7.55 0.52 -10.67
C VAL A 46 -6.39 0.71 -11.65
N LEU A 47 -5.15 0.48 -11.21
CA LEU A 47 -3.95 0.69 -12.03
C LEU A 47 -3.53 -0.56 -12.82
N SER A 48 -4.19 -1.71 -12.59
CA SER A 48 -3.86 -2.99 -13.21
C SER A 48 -2.39 -3.41 -13.01
N ILE A 49 -1.89 -3.23 -11.79
CA ILE A 49 -0.51 -3.56 -11.39
C ILE A 49 -0.48 -4.67 -10.33
N PRO A 50 0.63 -5.42 -10.19
CA PRO A 50 0.79 -6.38 -9.11
C PRO A 50 0.62 -5.73 -7.74
N ARG A 51 0.14 -6.48 -6.75
CA ARG A 51 -0.12 -5.96 -5.40
C ARG A 51 1.15 -5.45 -4.73
N GLU A 52 2.28 -6.12 -4.98
CA GLU A 52 3.60 -5.75 -4.49
C GLU A 52 3.99 -4.35 -4.99
N ALA A 53 3.69 -4.05 -6.26
CA ALA A 53 3.90 -2.72 -6.83
C ALA A 53 2.95 -1.67 -6.21
N ALA A 54 1.68 -2.01 -6.03
CA ALA A 54 0.71 -1.14 -5.35
C ALA A 54 1.16 -0.79 -3.92
N CYS A 55 1.70 -1.76 -3.16
CA CYS A 55 2.28 -1.52 -1.84
C CYS A 55 3.43 -0.50 -1.88
N ILE A 56 4.36 -0.66 -2.83
CA ILE A 56 5.51 0.25 -2.96
C ILE A 56 5.05 1.68 -3.31
N LEU A 57 4.06 1.80 -4.20
CA LEU A 57 3.46 3.10 -4.54
C LEU A 57 2.82 3.74 -3.31
N LEU A 58 1.97 3.02 -2.58
CA LEU A 58 1.36 3.53 -1.36
C LEU A 58 2.42 3.96 -0.34
N TRP A 59 3.49 3.19 -0.17
CA TRP A 59 4.58 3.58 0.72
C TRP A 59 5.28 4.87 0.27
N ARG A 60 5.55 5.02 -1.04
CA ARG A 60 6.21 6.20 -1.63
C ARG A 60 5.38 7.47 -1.47
N TYR A 61 4.06 7.34 -1.58
CA TYR A 61 3.11 8.45 -1.51
C TYR A 61 2.42 8.55 -0.14
N ASN A 62 3.12 8.11 0.92
CA ASN A 62 2.69 8.26 2.32
C ASN A 62 1.28 7.71 2.61
N TRP A 63 0.90 6.62 1.94
CA TRP A 63 -0.41 5.98 2.00
C TRP A 63 -1.57 6.89 1.55
N SER A 64 -1.31 7.88 0.70
CA SER A 64 -2.35 8.68 0.05
C SER A 64 -2.77 8.07 -1.29
N VAL A 65 -3.93 7.40 -1.32
CA VAL A 65 -4.53 6.86 -2.55
C VAL A 65 -4.71 7.94 -3.62
N ASN A 66 -5.11 9.15 -3.22
CA ASN A 66 -5.32 10.26 -4.15
C ASN A 66 -4.00 10.69 -4.81
N ASN A 67 -2.92 10.83 -4.03
CA ASN A 67 -1.63 11.23 -4.58
C ASN A 67 -1.08 10.16 -5.52
N VAL A 68 -1.26 8.87 -5.19
CA VAL A 68 -0.88 7.76 -6.09
C VAL A 68 -1.60 7.91 -7.42
N HIS A 69 -2.91 8.15 -7.40
CA HIS A 69 -3.70 8.31 -8.63
C HIS A 69 -3.27 9.55 -9.42
N GLU A 70 -3.16 10.71 -8.78
CA GLU A 70 -2.78 11.96 -9.44
C GLU A 70 -1.43 11.84 -10.15
N GLU A 71 -0.42 11.30 -9.46
CA GLU A 71 0.93 11.16 -10.00
C GLU A 71 1.02 10.06 -11.07
N TRP A 72 0.35 8.92 -10.84
CA TRP A 72 0.32 7.82 -11.82
C TRP A 72 -0.36 8.24 -13.12
N PHE A 73 -1.51 8.93 -13.03
CA PHE A 73 -2.23 9.39 -14.23
C PHE A 73 -1.56 10.60 -14.90
N ALA A 74 -0.72 11.34 -14.19
CA ALA A 74 0.06 12.43 -14.77
C ALA A 74 1.27 11.92 -15.58
N ASP A 75 2.07 11.02 -15.01
CA ASP A 75 3.28 10.47 -15.65
C ASP A 75 3.63 9.07 -15.12
N GLU A 76 2.95 8.05 -15.66
CA GLU A 76 3.14 6.65 -15.28
C GLU A 76 4.60 6.18 -15.45
N GLU A 77 5.28 6.59 -16.52
CA GLU A 77 6.64 6.11 -16.83
C GLU A 77 7.63 6.58 -15.76
N ASN A 78 7.55 7.87 -15.39
CA ASN A 78 8.40 8.43 -14.36
C ASN A 78 8.11 7.79 -12.99
N VAL A 79 6.83 7.55 -12.68
CA VAL A 79 6.44 6.85 -11.44
C VAL A 79 7.03 5.44 -11.41
N ARG A 80 6.85 4.63 -12.45
CA ARG A 80 7.42 3.28 -12.55
C ARG A 80 8.93 3.27 -12.35
N ARG A 81 9.63 4.22 -12.98
CA ARG A 81 11.08 4.38 -12.84
C ARG A 81 11.49 4.75 -11.42
N ALA A 82 10.75 5.63 -10.77
CA ALA A 82 11.03 6.09 -9.41
C ALA A 82 10.85 4.97 -8.35
N VAL A 83 9.92 4.04 -8.58
CA VAL A 83 9.67 2.92 -7.66
C VAL A 83 10.29 1.59 -8.11
N GLY A 84 10.97 1.56 -9.24
CA GLY A 84 11.65 0.36 -9.75
C GLY A 84 10.68 -0.75 -10.20
N ILE A 85 9.45 -0.40 -10.59
CA ILE A 85 8.51 -1.36 -11.19
C ILE A 85 8.98 -1.60 -12.63
N LEU A 86 9.68 -2.71 -12.87
CA LEU A 86 10.12 -3.11 -14.20
C LEU A 86 8.93 -3.67 -14.99
N GLU A 87 8.74 -3.22 -16.23
CA GLU A 87 7.68 -3.70 -17.13
C GLU A 87 7.88 -5.16 -17.59
N THR A 88 9.12 -5.64 -17.57
CA THR A 88 9.46 -7.01 -17.97
C THR A 88 9.79 -7.87 -16.75
N PRO A 89 9.37 -9.15 -16.71
CA PRO A 89 9.84 -10.06 -15.69
C PRO A 89 11.36 -10.14 -15.77
N ALA A 90 12.04 -9.79 -14.67
CA ALA A 90 13.50 -9.89 -14.59
C ALA A 90 14.01 -11.33 -14.83
N VAL A 91 13.12 -12.32 -14.72
CA VAL A 91 13.42 -13.74 -14.91
C VAL A 91 12.77 -14.21 -16.21
N LYS A 92 13.57 -14.34 -17.27
CA LYS A 92 13.21 -15.22 -18.39
C LYS A 92 13.14 -16.63 -17.83
N ALA A 93 12.05 -17.36 -18.08
CA ALA A 93 11.92 -18.75 -17.70
C ALA A 93 13.04 -19.56 -18.37
N LEU A 94 14.14 -19.77 -17.65
CA LEU A 94 15.20 -20.64 -18.07
C LEU A 94 14.69 -22.05 -17.81
N ASN A 95 14.53 -22.84 -18.88
CA ASN A 95 14.16 -24.25 -18.83
C ASN A 95 15.31 -25.05 -18.21
N PHE A 96 15.55 -24.89 -16.92
CA PHE A 96 16.52 -25.69 -16.20
C PHE A 96 15.89 -27.04 -15.87
N ARG A 97 16.40 -28.10 -16.49
CA ARG A 97 15.93 -29.47 -16.23
C ARG A 97 16.55 -30.11 -14.99
N GLU A 98 17.49 -29.44 -14.33
CA GLU A 98 18.04 -29.80 -13.01
C GLU A 98 18.67 -28.53 -12.42
N VAL A 99 18.09 -27.96 -11.35
CA VAL A 99 18.67 -26.85 -10.59
C VAL A 99 18.88 -27.35 -9.18
N SER A 100 20.11 -27.35 -8.68
CA SER A 100 20.32 -27.38 -7.23
C SER A 100 19.86 -26.05 -6.64
N CYS A 101 19.19 -26.08 -5.51
CA CYS A 101 18.74 -24.86 -4.84
C CYS A 101 19.93 -23.91 -4.61
N GLY A 102 19.89 -22.68 -5.12
CA GLY A 102 21.01 -21.73 -4.98
C GLY A 102 21.25 -21.21 -3.55
N ILE A 103 20.43 -21.62 -2.58
CA ILE A 103 20.54 -21.25 -1.17
C ILE A 103 21.08 -22.43 -0.35
N CYS A 104 20.43 -23.60 -0.43
CA CYS A 104 20.86 -24.78 0.34
C CYS A 104 21.77 -25.75 -0.44
N PHE A 105 21.93 -25.56 -1.75
CA PHE A 105 22.70 -26.41 -2.67
C PHE A 105 22.25 -27.88 -2.74
N GLU A 106 21.06 -28.20 -2.22
CA GLU A 106 20.43 -29.51 -2.31
C GLU A 106 19.53 -29.60 -3.57
N HIS A 107 19.25 -30.83 -4.01
CA HIS A 107 18.37 -31.14 -5.15
C HIS A 107 16.92 -31.34 -4.71
#